data_AF-R9RSL4-F1
#
_entry.id   AF-R9RSL4-F1
#
_cell.length_a   1.000
_cell.length_b   1.000
_cell.length_c   1.000
_cell.angle_alpha   90.00
_cell.angle_beta   90.00
_cell.angle_gamma   90.00
#
_symmetry.space_group_name_H-M   'P 1'
#
loop_
_entity.id
_entity.type
_entity.pdbx_description
1 polymer ?
#
loop_
_entity_poly.entity_id
_entity_poly.type
_entity_poly.pdbx_seq_one_letter_code
_entity_poly.pdbx_strand_id
1 'polypeptide(L)' 'GSPRFRRYADPQGSVVIQGQKPLSGPDRRPSLDVDYRQRVYDRNGVNADAYGGLNIRPGQPAQPHLGVQI' A
#
# COMPACT_ATOMS: atom_id res chain seq x y z
N GLY A 1 -14.62 12.73 -32.51
CA GLY A 1 -14.96 11.53 -31.71
C GLY A 1 -14.39 11.68 -30.33
N SER A 2 -15.19 11.50 -29.29
CA SER A 2 -14.75 11.69 -27.90
C SER A 2 -13.81 10.56 -27.44
N PRO A 3 -12.74 10.84 -26.69
CA PRO A 3 -11.85 9.81 -26.17
C PRO A 3 -12.63 8.88 -25.23
N ARG A 4 -12.62 7.58 -25.53
CA ARG A 4 -13.17 6.53 -24.68
C ARG A 4 -12.06 6.00 -23.78
N PHE A 5 -12.12 6.32 -22.50
CA PHE A 5 -11.21 5.74 -21.51
C PHE A 5 -11.58 4.26 -21.31
N ARG A 6 -10.69 3.34 -21.68
CA ARG A 6 -10.78 1.94 -21.23
C ARG A 6 -10.49 1.93 -19.74
N ARG A 7 -11.51 1.67 -18.92
CA ARG A 7 -11.28 1.30 -17.53
C ARG A 7 -10.50 -0.03 -17.57
N TYR A 8 -9.31 -0.05 -16.97
CA TYR A 8 -8.56 -1.28 -16.77
C TYR A 8 -9.47 -2.18 -15.92
N ALA A 9 -10.03 -3.22 -16.54
CA ALA A 9 -10.89 -4.18 -15.88
C ALA A 9 -10.04 -4.92 -14.85
N ASP A 10 -10.44 -4.84 -13.58
CA ASP A 10 -9.76 -5.34 -12.39
C ASP A 10 -8.40 -4.69 -12.04
N PRO A 11 -8.35 -3.81 -11.01
CA PRO A 11 -7.06 -3.36 -10.49
C PRO A 11 -6.29 -4.56 -9.93
N GLN A 12 -5.24 -4.99 -10.63
CA GLN A 12 -4.34 -6.08 -10.21
C GLN A 12 -3.43 -5.68 -9.04
N GLY A 13 -3.70 -4.54 -8.39
CA GLY A 13 -2.99 -4.09 -7.22
C GLY A 13 -3.72 -2.99 -6.45
N SER A 14 -3.34 -2.83 -5.19
CA SER A 14 -3.90 -1.86 -4.25
C SER A 14 -2.77 -1.08 -3.60
N VAL A 15 -2.96 0.24 -3.49
CA VAL A 15 -2.12 1.13 -2.68
C VAL A 15 -2.97 1.64 -1.52
N VAL A 16 -2.45 1.57 -0.30
CA VAL A 16 -3.05 2.15 0.90
C VAL A 16 -2.06 3.14 1.49
N ILE A 17 -2.52 4.36 1.75
CA ILE A 17 -1.72 5.41 2.38
C ILE A 17 -2.50 5.92 3.59
N GLN A 18 -1.91 5.79 4.78
CA GLN A 18 -2.50 6.27 6.03
C GLN A 18 -1.54 7.22 6.73
N GLY A 19 -1.93 8.49 6.78
CA GLY A 19 -1.24 9.51 7.57
C GLY A 19 -2.02 9.80 8.84
N GLN A 20 -1.33 9.89 9.97
CA GLN A 20 -1.92 10.36 11.22
C GLN A 20 -1.07 11.48 11.79
N LYS A 21 -1.73 12.58 12.17
CA LYS A 21 -1.11 13.71 12.85
C LYS A 21 -1.92 14.03 14.10
N PRO A 22 -1.45 13.64 15.29
CA PRO A 22 -2.11 14.02 16.52
C PRO A 22 -2.14 15.54 16.66
N LEU A 23 -3.32 16.11 16.92
CA LEU A 23 -3.52 17.55 17.14
C LEU A 23 -3.37 17.94 18.62
N SER A 24 -3.40 16.96 19.52
CA SER A 24 -3.30 17.11 20.97
C SER A 24 -2.38 16.04 21.56
N GLY A 25 -1.99 16.20 22.82
CA GLY A 25 -1.06 15.31 23.52
C GLY A 25 0.41 15.78 23.49
N PRO A 26 1.27 15.12 24.29
CA PRO A 26 2.66 15.52 24.49
C PRO A 26 3.56 15.27 23.27
N ASP A 27 3.21 14.31 22.40
CA ASP A 27 3.91 14.05 21.14
C ASP A 27 2.99 14.30 19.94
N ARG A 28 3.33 15.29 19.10
CA ARG A 28 2.54 15.73 17.94
C ARG A 28 3.16 15.36 16.60
N ARG A 29 4.14 14.47 16.62
CA ARG A 29 4.88 14.08 15.42
C ARG A 29 3.98 13.23 14.53
N PRO A 30 3.99 13.45 13.21
CA PRO A 30 3.19 12.66 12.28
C PRO A 30 3.72 11.23 12.15
N SER A 31 2.82 10.31 11.85
CA SER A 31 3.16 8.98 11.34
C SER A 31 2.61 8.81 9.93
N LEU A 32 3.32 8.03 9.12
CA LEU A 32 2.92 7.68 7.76
C LEU A 32 3.04 6.18 7.57
N ASP A 33 2.06 5.60 6.92
CA ASP A 33 2.02 4.21 6.53
C ASP A 33 1.66 4.13 5.04
N VAL A 34 2.48 3.42 4.28
CA VAL A 34 2.30 3.21 2.84
C VAL A 34 2.43 1.73 2.56
N ASP A 35 1.38 1.14 2.02
CA ASP A 35 1.35 -0.25 1.60
C ASP A 35 0.99 -0.35 0.13
N TYR A 36 1.68 -1.24 -0.56
CA TYR A 36 1.37 -1.67 -1.91
C TYR A 36 1.24 -3.18 -1.95
N ARG A 37 0.26 -3.65 -2.70
CA ARG A 37 0.04 -5.06 -2.99
C ARG A 37 -0.34 -5.23 -4.45
N GLN A 38 0.14 -6.30 -5.07
CA GLN A 38 -0.15 -6.63 -6.46
C GLN A 38 -0.25 -8.14 -6.66
N ARG A 39 -1.20 -8.56 -7.50
CA ARG A 39 -1.33 -9.92 -8.01
C ARG A 39 -0.18 -10.15 -8.99
N VAL A 40 0.74 -11.07 -8.64
CA VAL A 40 1.90 -11.41 -9.48
C VAL A 40 1.74 -12.76 -10.17
N TYR A 41 0.82 -13.61 -9.68
CA TYR A 41 0.49 -14.88 -10.29
C TYR A 41 -1.00 -15.17 -10.15
N ASP A 42 -1.63 -15.58 -11.25
CA ASP A 42 -3.03 -16.02 -11.28
C ASP A 42 -3.14 -17.10 -12.36
N ARG A 43 -3.13 -18.38 -11.95
CA ARG A 43 -3.25 -19.50 -12.87
C ARG A 43 -3.77 -20.76 -12.17
N ASN A 44 -4.71 -21.46 -12.81
CA ASN A 44 -5.23 -22.76 -12.36
C ASN A 44 -5.71 -22.78 -10.90
N GLY A 45 -6.29 -21.68 -10.40
CA GLY A 45 -6.78 -21.57 -9.01
C GLY A 45 -5.70 -21.26 -7.97
N VAL A 46 -4.44 -21.08 -8.39
CA VAL A 46 -3.35 -20.61 -7.54
C VAL A 46 -3.15 -19.12 -7.77
N ASN A 47 -3.18 -18.35 -6.68
CA ASN A 47 -2.98 -16.91 -6.70
C ASN A 47 -1.74 -16.58 -5.88
N ALA A 48 -0.88 -15.69 -6.36
CA ALA A 48 0.19 -15.13 -5.54
C ALA A 48 0.15 -13.60 -5.61
N ASP A 49 0.29 -12.98 -4.45
CA ASP A 49 0.39 -11.56 -4.25
C ASP A 49 1.79 -11.20 -3.76
N ALA A 50 2.41 -10.20 -4.39
CA ALA A 50 3.55 -9.53 -3.79
C ALA A 50 3.07 -8.27 -3.08
N TYR A 51 3.66 -7.97 -1.92
CA TYR A 51 3.37 -6.74 -1.19
C TYR A 51 4.65 -6.13 -0.63
N GLY A 52 4.58 -4.84 -0.36
CA GLY A 52 5.62 -4.12 0.34
C GLY A 52 5.17 -2.73 0.71
N GLY A 53 5.91 -2.12 1.62
CA GLY A 53 5.50 -0.87 2.20
C GLY A 53 6.58 -0.24 3.06
N LEU A 54 6.20 0.89 3.64
CA LEU A 54 7.05 1.69 4.51
C LEU A 54 6.22 2.24 5.66
N ASN A 55 6.71 2.02 6.87
CA ASN A 55 6.14 2.57 8.08
C ASN A 55 7.06 3.62 8.69
N ILE A 56 6.55 4.84 8.89
CA ILE A 56 7.25 5.94 9.54
C ILE A 56 6.55 6.24 10.85
N ARG A 57 7.25 5.97 11.96
CA ARG A 57 6.78 6.29 13.31
C ARG A 57 7.60 7.45 13.89
N PRO A 58 6.97 8.33 14.69
CA PRO A 58 7.67 9.32 15.49
C PRO A 58 8.87 8.75 16.26
N GLY A 59 10.04 9.36 16.09
CA GLY A 59 11.24 8.99 16.85
C GLY A 59 11.89 7.67 16.44
N GLN A 60 11.41 7.03 15.37
CA GLN A 60 12.01 5.81 14.82
C GLN A 60 12.44 6.05 13.35
N PRO A 61 13.45 5.33 12.86
CA PRO A 61 13.75 5.30 11.44
C PRO A 61 12.57 4.70 10.66
N ALA A 62 12.52 4.99 9.36
CA ALA A 62 11.53 4.38 8.48
C ALA A 62 11.76 2.86 8.42
N GLN A 63 10.68 2.09 8.57
CA GLN A 63 10.70 0.62 8.62
C GLN A 63 10.07 0.08 7.34
N PRO A 64 10.87 -0.42 6.38
CA PRO A 64 10.35 -1.05 5.19
C PRO A 64 9.92 -2.49 5.49
N HIS A 65 8.90 -2.96 4.79
CA HIS A 65 8.49 -4.36 4.78
C HIS A 65 8.18 -4.82 3.37
N LEU A 66 8.39 -6.10 3.10
CA LEU A 66 8.05 -6.74 1.84
C LEU A 66 7.77 -8.23 2.04
N GLY A 67 6.97 -8.81 1.17
CA GLY A 67 6.66 -10.23 1.22
C GLY A 67 5.86 -10.71 0.02
N VAL A 68 5.62 -12.02 0.03
CA VAL A 68 4.76 -12.70 -0.93
C VAL A 68 3.72 -13.49 -0.14
N GLN A 69 2.47 -13.43 -0.59
CA GLN A 69 1.35 -14.22 -0.09
C GLN A 69 0.86 -15.15 -1.22
N ILE A 70 0.58 -16.40 -0.90
CA ILE A 70 0.15 -17.46 -1.83
C ILE A 70 -1.23 -17.96 -1.40
#